data_AF-A0A6A5R6L0-F1
#
_entry.id   AF-A0A6A5R6L0-F1
#
_cell.length_a   1.000
_cell.length_b   1.000
_cell.length_c   1.000
_cell.angle_alpha   90.00
_cell.angle_beta   90.00
_cell.angle_gamma   90.00
#
_symmetry.space_group_name_H-M   'P 1'
#
loop_
_entity.id
_entity.type
_entity.pdbx_description
1 polymer ?
#
loop_
_entity_poly.entity_id
_entity_poly.type
_entity_poly.pdbx_seq_one_letter_code
_entity_poly.pdbx_strand_id
1 'polypeptide(L)'
;MAGRGEYQKQLAALWAKAKTHNLEFKDILPKDMEEELLQIKELKDSRELIQGFQEREGQLRAANEALNKDLIEKQSEIDNLPAEYQSTKMDLKQAHRQIDNHKDTIADLNERIERYRAQAKGIVAVKQADAAATEKLKNLQMEVEDQQIIIDSLEEDNRKSVAIFEQLREADAKALKRKDNLLAKKDKELAAKKDSIVKKEVMITNLRQQAHKTHNIDVAQGNTAFASSDADYGAETPVDTSQDDLLVTKEENINLLQRNLELSVQNRALEEQHVQMKTQLYEALASHESSDRNFAAIVSETKTLFRFYQASSQVLDLFANSFLASKASIPSLVLIESQLDAAQEALSGYFEVKKVVRAINSQPDNNNLDRTALYKELDSLAMSASDSAISLETLHSGLWSFLNQLSHDPKLLSDLNAAIELAMMASRLSQVEYCSKP
;
A
#
# COMPACT_ATOMS: atom_id res chain seq x y z
N MET A 1 123.47 -2.70 -30.11
CA MET A 1 122.26 -3.50 -30.36
C MET A 1 121.95 -3.39 -31.83
N ALA A 2 122.08 -4.47 -32.59
CA ALA A 2 121.87 -4.44 -34.03
C ALA A 2 120.40 -4.11 -34.33
N GLY A 3 120.15 -3.13 -35.20
CA GLY A 3 118.78 -2.72 -35.53
C GLY A 3 118.04 -3.82 -36.29
N ARG A 4 116.70 -3.84 -36.26
CA ARG A 4 115.86 -4.78 -37.05
C ARG A 4 116.32 -4.92 -38.52
N GLY A 5 116.83 -3.83 -39.12
CA GLY A 5 117.38 -3.82 -40.47
C GLY A 5 118.73 -4.54 -40.63
N GLU A 6 119.57 -4.59 -39.60
CA GLU A 6 120.84 -5.35 -39.62
C GLU A 6 120.59 -6.85 -39.47
N TYR A 7 119.64 -7.26 -38.63
CA TYR A 7 119.20 -8.65 -38.55
C TYR A 7 118.59 -9.13 -39.88
N GLN A 8 117.79 -8.31 -40.55
CA GLN A 8 117.26 -8.64 -41.89
C GLN A 8 118.38 -8.79 -42.93
N LYS A 9 119.41 -7.93 -42.89
CA LYS A 9 120.58 -8.05 -43.78
C LYS A 9 121.39 -9.32 -43.51
N GLN A 10 121.58 -9.67 -42.24
CA GLN A 10 122.28 -10.91 -41.86
C GLN A 10 121.49 -12.17 -42.25
N LEU A 11 120.17 -12.16 -42.06
CA LEU A 11 119.29 -13.23 -42.52
C LEU A 11 119.30 -13.37 -44.05
N ALA A 12 119.23 -12.25 -44.79
CA ALA A 12 119.32 -12.26 -46.24
C ALA A 12 120.69 -12.78 -46.75
N ALA A 13 121.79 -12.45 -46.07
CA ALA A 13 123.12 -12.97 -46.38
C ALA A 13 123.27 -14.47 -46.08
N LEU A 14 122.69 -14.95 -44.96
CA LEU A 14 122.58 -16.37 -44.65
C LEU A 14 121.72 -17.12 -45.67
N TRP A 15 120.62 -16.53 -46.11
CA TRP A 15 119.74 -17.06 -47.15
C TRP A 15 120.44 -17.19 -48.50
N ALA A 16 121.26 -16.19 -48.85
CA ALA A 16 122.07 -16.24 -50.07
C ALA A 16 123.13 -17.36 -50.01
N LYS A 17 123.80 -17.54 -48.86
CA LYS A 17 124.78 -18.63 -48.65
C LYS A 17 124.13 -20.02 -48.61
N ALA A 18 122.95 -20.15 -48.00
CA ALA A 18 122.14 -21.36 -48.00
C ALA A 18 121.83 -21.84 -49.43
N LYS A 19 121.37 -20.89 -50.26
CA LYS A 19 120.96 -21.11 -51.63
C LYS A 19 122.13 -21.53 -52.53
N THR A 20 123.35 -21.04 -52.27
CA THR A 20 124.55 -21.49 -52.99
C THR A 20 124.98 -22.92 -52.66
N HIS A 21 124.47 -23.51 -51.57
CA HIS A 21 124.77 -24.87 -51.15
C HIS A 21 123.61 -25.86 -51.36
N ASN A 22 122.55 -25.47 -52.08
CA ASN A 22 121.34 -26.28 -52.28
C ASN A 22 120.70 -26.79 -50.96
N LEU A 23 120.87 -26.07 -49.86
CA LEU A 23 120.23 -26.39 -48.58
C LEU A 23 118.89 -25.66 -48.47
N GLU A 24 117.85 -26.35 -48.00
CA GLU A 24 116.56 -25.71 -47.75
C GLU A 24 116.63 -24.87 -46.47
N PHE A 25 115.76 -23.87 -46.35
CA PHE A 25 115.77 -22.95 -45.20
C PHE A 25 115.54 -23.67 -43.86
N LYS A 26 114.86 -24.82 -43.89
CA LYS A 26 114.62 -25.69 -42.73
C LYS A 26 115.88 -26.41 -42.24
N ASP A 27 116.87 -26.61 -43.10
CA ASP A 27 118.11 -27.34 -42.76
C ASP A 27 119.15 -26.48 -42.05
N ILE A 28 118.95 -25.16 -42.04
CA ILE A 28 119.90 -24.16 -41.53
C ILE A 28 119.34 -23.47 -40.28
N LEU A 29 118.03 -23.62 -40.05
CA LEU A 29 117.41 -23.12 -38.83
C LEU A 29 117.76 -24.03 -37.66
N PRO A 30 118.34 -23.50 -36.56
CA PRO A 30 118.41 -24.24 -35.30
C PRO A 30 116.99 -24.63 -34.89
N LYS A 31 116.77 -25.86 -34.40
CA LYS A 31 115.44 -26.33 -33.96
C LYS A 31 114.78 -25.37 -32.96
N ASP A 32 115.57 -24.75 -32.12
CA ASP A 32 115.13 -23.76 -31.12
C ASP A 32 114.49 -22.50 -31.78
N MET A 33 114.91 -22.13 -32.99
CA MET A 33 114.32 -20.99 -33.73
C MET A 33 113.01 -21.33 -34.43
N GLU A 34 112.71 -22.60 -34.71
CA GLU A 34 111.39 -22.99 -35.23
C GLU A 34 110.32 -22.81 -34.16
N GLU A 35 110.63 -23.15 -32.90
CA GLU A 35 109.75 -22.92 -31.75
C GLU A 35 109.53 -21.41 -31.49
N GLU A 36 110.59 -20.59 -31.57
CA GLU A 36 110.45 -19.13 -31.42
C GLU A 36 109.61 -18.50 -32.54
N LEU A 37 109.74 -18.95 -33.79
CA LEU A 37 108.91 -18.47 -34.89
C LEU A 37 107.43 -18.88 -34.71
N LEU A 38 107.18 -20.06 -34.14
CA LEU A 38 105.84 -20.52 -33.81
C LEU A 38 105.23 -19.65 -32.70
N GLN A 39 106.00 -19.34 -31.66
CA GLN A 39 105.61 -18.41 -30.60
C GLN A 39 105.35 -17.00 -31.13
N ILE A 40 106.17 -16.49 -32.05
CA ILE A 40 105.95 -15.16 -32.67
C ILE A 40 104.67 -15.16 -33.49
N LYS A 41 104.34 -16.26 -34.18
CA LYS A 41 103.07 -16.41 -34.90
C LYS A 41 101.89 -16.45 -33.94
N GLU A 42 101.95 -17.26 -32.89
CA GLU A 42 100.91 -17.33 -31.85
C GLU A 42 100.71 -15.99 -31.14
N LEU A 43 101.79 -15.24 -30.87
CA LEU A 43 101.72 -13.88 -30.32
C LEU A 43 101.07 -12.89 -31.29
N LYS A 44 101.30 -13.04 -32.60
CA LYS A 44 100.64 -12.23 -33.62
C LYS A 44 99.15 -12.52 -33.66
N ASP A 45 98.78 -13.80 -33.72
CA ASP A 45 97.38 -14.24 -33.75
C ASP A 45 96.65 -13.81 -32.45
N SER A 46 97.33 -13.90 -31.30
CA SER A 46 96.81 -13.41 -30.01
C SER A 46 96.61 -11.90 -30.00
N ARG A 47 97.50 -11.12 -30.62
CA ARG A 47 97.35 -9.65 -30.73
C ARG A 47 96.18 -9.27 -31.63
N GLU A 48 96.02 -9.94 -32.76
CA GLU A 48 94.89 -9.73 -33.67
C GLU A 48 93.56 -10.08 -32.96
N LEU A 49 93.53 -11.16 -32.17
CA LEU A 49 92.37 -11.52 -31.34
C LEU A 49 92.07 -10.48 -30.25
N ILE A 50 93.09 -10.00 -29.53
CA ILE A 50 92.93 -8.94 -28.51
C ILE A 50 92.38 -7.66 -29.14
N GLN A 51 92.90 -7.27 -30.31
CA GLN A 51 92.41 -6.10 -31.02
C GLN A 51 90.94 -6.27 -31.44
N GLY A 52 90.56 -7.45 -31.95
CA GLY A 52 89.16 -7.77 -32.27
C GLY A 52 88.23 -7.71 -31.04
N PHE A 53 88.71 -8.15 -29.87
CA PHE A 53 87.95 -8.02 -28.63
C PHE A 53 87.81 -6.56 -28.17
N GLN A 54 88.85 -5.74 -28.29
CA GLN A 54 88.79 -4.31 -27.94
C GLN A 54 87.81 -3.55 -28.84
N GLU A 55 87.81 -3.84 -30.14
CA GLU A 55 86.87 -3.25 -31.09
C GLU A 55 85.42 -3.65 -30.76
N ARG A 56 85.18 -4.92 -30.46
CA ARG A 56 83.86 -5.42 -30.05
C ARG A 56 83.40 -4.85 -28.71
N GLU A 57 84.30 -4.72 -27.74
CA GLU A 57 84.00 -4.10 -26.45
C GLU A 57 83.64 -2.62 -26.62
N GLY A 58 84.34 -1.90 -27.50
CA GLY A 58 84.02 -0.53 -27.88
C GLY A 58 82.62 -0.42 -28.51
N GLN A 59 82.29 -1.31 -29.45
CA GLN A 59 80.96 -1.37 -30.07
C GLN A 59 79.86 -1.67 -29.05
N LEU A 60 80.08 -2.61 -28.14
CA LEU A 60 79.11 -2.96 -27.10
C LEU A 60 78.91 -1.83 -26.09
N ARG A 61 79.98 -1.10 -25.72
CA ARG A 61 79.86 0.10 -24.87
C ARG A 61 79.04 1.17 -25.57
N ALA A 62 79.37 1.48 -26.83
CA ALA A 62 78.61 2.47 -27.60
C ALA A 62 77.13 2.07 -27.76
N ALA A 63 76.84 0.79 -28.01
CA ALA A 63 75.48 0.28 -28.11
C ALA A 63 74.71 0.36 -26.77
N ASN A 64 75.38 0.03 -25.65
CA ASN A 64 74.78 0.17 -24.31
C ASN A 64 74.54 1.64 -23.94
N GLU A 65 75.45 2.54 -24.30
CA GLU A 65 75.26 3.98 -24.09
C GLU A 65 74.08 4.51 -24.90
N ALA A 66 73.95 4.09 -26.16
CA ALA A 66 72.81 4.43 -27.02
C ALA A 66 71.48 3.90 -26.44
N LEU A 67 71.43 2.62 -26.05
CA LEU A 67 70.24 2.02 -25.43
C LEU A 67 69.85 2.71 -24.11
N ASN A 68 70.83 3.04 -23.26
CA ASN A 68 70.55 3.77 -22.03
C ASN A 68 70.00 5.17 -22.32
N LYS A 69 70.50 5.84 -23.36
CA LYS A 69 69.99 7.14 -23.77
C LYS A 69 68.54 7.04 -24.26
N ASP A 70 68.25 6.06 -25.12
CA ASP A 70 66.88 5.80 -25.61
C ASP A 70 65.92 5.45 -24.46
N LEU A 71 66.39 4.67 -23.48
CA LEU A 71 65.60 4.29 -22.30
C LEU A 71 65.25 5.53 -21.46
N ILE A 72 66.22 6.41 -21.20
CA ILE A 72 65.99 7.67 -20.48
C ILE A 72 65.01 8.56 -21.25
N GLU A 73 65.15 8.65 -22.58
CA GLU A 73 64.26 9.45 -23.43
C GLU A 73 62.82 8.90 -23.38
N LYS A 74 62.64 7.59 -23.53
CA LYS A 74 61.31 6.96 -23.41
C LYS A 74 60.71 7.06 -22.02
N GLN A 75 61.52 6.97 -20.97
CA GLN A 75 61.05 7.19 -19.61
C GLN A 75 60.57 8.64 -19.42
N SER A 76 61.27 9.62 -20.01
CA SER A 76 60.85 11.01 -19.98
C SER A 76 59.59 11.30 -20.82
N GLU A 77 59.36 10.59 -21.92
CA GLU A 77 58.10 10.65 -22.68
C GLU A 77 56.92 10.09 -21.87
N ILE A 78 57.15 9.05 -21.06
CA ILE A 78 56.14 8.46 -20.17
C ILE A 78 55.85 9.39 -18.98
N ASP A 79 56.90 9.94 -18.36
CA ASP A 79 56.74 10.85 -17.22
C ASP A 79 56.11 12.18 -17.65
N ASN A 80 56.35 12.61 -18.90
CA ASN A 80 55.69 13.74 -19.55
C ASN A 80 54.47 13.32 -20.39
N LEU A 81 53.74 12.27 -19.97
CA LEU A 81 52.47 11.92 -20.58
C LEU A 81 51.58 13.18 -20.69
N PRO A 82 50.91 13.40 -21.84
CA PRO A 82 50.16 14.64 -22.07
C PRO A 82 49.17 14.91 -20.94
N ALA A 83 49.00 16.18 -20.59
CA ALA A 83 48.04 16.62 -19.57
C ALA A 83 46.63 16.04 -19.81
N GLU A 84 46.28 15.79 -21.07
CA GLU A 84 45.05 15.14 -21.51
C GLU A 84 44.88 13.71 -20.96
N TYR A 85 45.94 12.90 -20.87
CA TYR A 85 45.86 11.54 -20.32
C TYR A 85 45.64 11.55 -18.81
N GLN A 86 46.27 12.48 -18.09
CA GLN A 86 46.02 12.65 -16.65
C GLN A 86 44.62 13.21 -16.39
N SER A 87 44.15 14.14 -17.22
CA SER A 87 42.78 14.66 -17.17
C SER A 87 41.77 13.53 -17.33
N THR A 88 41.87 12.77 -18.43
CA THR A 88 40.96 11.65 -18.72
C THR A 88 40.97 10.59 -17.63
N LYS A 89 42.13 10.27 -17.03
CA LYS A 89 42.21 9.36 -15.88
C LYS A 89 41.46 9.89 -14.64
N MET A 90 41.52 11.19 -14.39
CA MET A 90 40.78 11.83 -13.30
C MET A 90 39.28 11.87 -13.61
N ASP A 91 38.90 12.18 -14.84
CA ASP A 91 37.51 12.17 -15.30
C ASP A 91 36.89 10.77 -15.18
N LEU A 92 37.63 9.73 -15.55
CA LEU A 92 37.20 8.33 -15.46
C LEU A 92 37.00 7.90 -13.99
N LYS A 93 37.86 8.36 -13.07
CA LYS A 93 37.68 8.15 -11.62
C LYS A 93 36.47 8.91 -11.09
N GLN A 94 36.24 10.13 -11.56
CA GLN A 94 35.07 10.92 -11.18
C GLN A 94 33.77 10.28 -11.69
N ALA A 95 33.75 9.80 -12.93
CA ALA A 95 32.63 9.06 -13.50
C ALA A 95 32.31 7.79 -12.70
N HIS A 96 33.32 7.02 -12.27
CA HIS A 96 33.10 5.86 -11.39
C HIS A 96 32.43 6.24 -10.08
N ARG A 97 32.89 7.31 -9.42
CA ARG A 97 32.26 7.79 -8.17
C ARG A 97 30.82 8.23 -8.39
N GLN A 98 30.52 8.88 -9.52
CA GLN A 98 29.16 9.25 -9.87
C GLN A 98 28.28 8.02 -10.08
N ILE A 99 28.78 6.99 -10.78
CA ILE A 99 28.07 5.72 -10.96
C ILE A 99 27.73 5.07 -9.61
N ASP A 100 28.69 5.00 -8.70
CA ASP A 100 28.46 4.38 -7.39
C ASP A 100 27.46 5.19 -6.54
N ASN A 101 27.57 6.53 -6.53
CA ASN A 101 26.56 7.38 -5.90
C ASN A 101 25.17 7.16 -6.50
N HIS A 102 25.06 7.02 -7.82
CA HIS A 102 23.78 6.77 -8.48
C HIS A 102 23.21 5.40 -8.12
N LYS A 103 24.04 4.36 -7.99
CA LYS A 103 23.59 3.03 -7.51
C LYS A 103 22.96 3.13 -6.12
N ASP A 104 23.58 3.85 -5.20
CA ASP A 104 23.06 4.02 -3.85
C ASP A 104 21.71 4.77 -3.87
N THR A 105 21.60 5.83 -4.67
CA THR A 105 20.31 6.55 -4.82
C THR A 105 19.22 5.67 -5.43
N ILE A 106 19.55 4.83 -6.40
CA ILE A 106 18.59 3.91 -7.03
C ILE A 106 18.16 2.83 -6.03
N ALA A 107 19.07 2.33 -5.18
CA ALA A 107 18.74 1.37 -4.15
C ALA A 107 17.73 1.94 -3.13
N ASP A 108 17.97 3.17 -2.64
CA ASP A 108 17.05 3.86 -1.71
C ASP A 108 15.67 4.13 -2.36
N LEU A 109 15.66 4.60 -3.61
CA LEU A 109 14.42 4.82 -4.35
C LEU A 109 13.63 3.53 -4.56
N ASN A 110 14.29 2.42 -4.87
CA ASN A 110 13.64 1.12 -5.01
C ASN A 110 13.04 0.64 -3.69
N GLU A 111 13.76 0.78 -2.58
CA GLU A 111 13.24 0.42 -1.26
C GLU A 111 11.99 1.25 -0.90
N ARG A 112 12.03 2.55 -1.21
CA ARG A 112 10.91 3.46 -0.99
C ARG A 112 9.71 3.11 -1.88
N ILE A 113 9.93 2.74 -3.13
CA ILE A 113 8.88 2.24 -4.04
C ILE A 113 8.23 0.98 -3.48
N GLU A 114 9.01 0.02 -2.96
CA GLU A 114 8.46 -1.21 -2.36
C GLU A 114 7.63 -0.91 -1.10
N ARG A 115 8.07 0.02 -0.25
CA ARG A 115 7.28 0.50 0.89
C ARG A 115 5.93 1.08 0.44
N TYR A 116 5.92 1.93 -0.58
CA TYR A 116 4.66 2.50 -1.10
C TYR A 116 3.78 1.45 -1.77
N ARG A 117 4.34 0.45 -2.47
CA ARG A 117 3.58 -0.69 -3.01
C ARG A 117 2.92 -1.50 -1.90
N ALA A 118 3.63 -1.76 -0.80
CA ALA A 118 3.08 -2.45 0.35
C ALA A 118 1.95 -1.66 1.02
N GLN A 119 2.13 -0.34 1.21
CA GLN A 119 1.09 0.54 1.74
C GLN A 119 -0.16 0.58 0.84
N ALA A 120 0.03 0.71 -0.48
CA ALA A 120 -1.07 0.70 -1.44
C ALA A 120 -1.88 -0.61 -1.38
N LYS A 121 -1.20 -1.77 -1.30
CA LYS A 121 -1.87 -3.07 -1.10
C LYS A 121 -2.64 -3.12 0.22
N GLY A 122 -2.08 -2.58 1.30
CA GLY A 122 -2.76 -2.48 2.59
C GLY A 122 -4.04 -1.65 2.52
N ILE A 123 -4.00 -0.48 1.88
CA ILE A 123 -5.16 0.40 1.70
C ILE A 123 -6.26 -0.30 0.88
N VAL A 124 -5.88 -1.04 -0.17
CA VAL A 124 -6.85 -1.81 -0.97
C VAL A 124 -7.52 -2.90 -0.14
N ALA A 125 -6.76 -3.61 0.69
CA ALA A 125 -7.31 -4.63 1.59
C ALA A 125 -8.30 -4.04 2.61
N VAL A 126 -7.97 -2.89 3.20
CA VAL A 126 -8.88 -2.17 4.12
C VAL A 126 -10.17 -1.78 3.39
N LYS A 127 -10.08 -1.19 2.20
CA LYS A 127 -11.28 -0.82 1.41
C LYS A 127 -12.16 -2.01 1.05
N GLN A 128 -11.56 -3.19 0.79
CA GLN A 128 -12.33 -4.40 0.54
C GLN A 128 -13.05 -4.89 1.82
N ALA A 129 -12.39 -4.79 2.97
CA ALA A 129 -13.01 -5.11 4.25
C ALA A 129 -14.17 -4.14 4.58
N ASP A 130 -13.99 -2.84 4.33
CA ASP A 130 -15.03 -1.82 4.54
C ASP A 130 -16.21 -2.03 3.58
N ALA A 131 -15.95 -2.37 2.31
CA ALA A 131 -17.00 -2.74 1.36
C ALA A 131 -17.80 -3.97 1.83
N ALA A 132 -17.13 -5.00 2.36
CA ALA A 132 -17.81 -6.17 2.92
C ALA A 132 -18.61 -5.83 4.19
N ALA A 133 -18.08 -4.95 5.05
CA ALA A 133 -18.77 -4.50 6.26
C ALA A 133 -20.02 -3.67 5.93
N THR A 134 -19.93 -2.76 4.96
CA THR A 134 -21.06 -1.94 4.50
C THR A 134 -22.16 -2.78 3.84
N GLU A 135 -21.80 -3.81 3.07
CA GLU A 135 -22.77 -4.77 2.53
C GLU A 135 -23.50 -5.55 3.64
N LYS A 136 -22.75 -6.00 4.67
CA LYS A 136 -23.35 -6.66 5.84
C LYS A 136 -24.28 -5.73 6.62
N LEU A 137 -23.90 -4.47 6.81
CA LEU A 137 -24.75 -3.46 7.45
C LEU A 137 -26.04 -3.24 6.67
N LYS A 138 -25.97 -3.16 5.34
CA LYS A 138 -27.15 -3.04 4.48
C LYS A 138 -28.09 -4.24 4.62
N ASN A 139 -27.54 -5.45 4.66
CA ASN A 139 -28.34 -6.68 4.86
C ASN A 139 -29.02 -6.70 6.23
N LEU A 140 -28.29 -6.33 7.29
CA LEU A 140 -28.86 -6.22 8.63
C LEU A 140 -29.94 -5.14 8.71
N GLN A 141 -29.77 -4.02 8.01
CA GLN A 141 -30.78 -2.97 7.96
C GLN A 141 -32.07 -3.45 7.27
N MET A 142 -31.96 -4.18 6.15
CA MET A 142 -33.13 -4.78 5.51
C MET A 142 -33.81 -5.80 6.43
N GLU A 143 -33.07 -6.63 7.16
CA GLU A 143 -33.64 -7.58 8.12
C GLU A 143 -34.39 -6.88 9.26
N VAL A 144 -33.87 -5.75 9.76
CA VAL A 144 -34.55 -4.93 10.76
C VAL A 144 -35.84 -4.32 10.20
N GLU A 145 -35.81 -3.82 8.96
CA GLU A 145 -36.99 -3.28 8.28
C GLU A 145 -38.07 -4.36 8.10
N ASP A 146 -37.69 -5.56 7.66
CA ASP A 146 -38.60 -6.71 7.54
C ASP A 146 -39.19 -7.13 8.89
N GLN A 147 -38.37 -7.19 9.94
CA GLN A 147 -38.84 -7.50 11.29
C GLN A 147 -39.81 -6.43 11.82
N GLN A 148 -39.56 -5.15 11.52
CA GLN A 148 -40.46 -4.08 11.92
C GLN A 148 -41.83 -4.21 11.24
N ILE A 149 -41.86 -4.54 9.95
CA ILE A 149 -43.11 -4.79 9.21
C ILE A 149 -43.90 -5.95 9.84
N ILE A 150 -43.20 -7.03 10.23
CA ILE A 150 -43.83 -8.17 10.91
C ILE A 150 -44.42 -7.76 12.26
N ILE A 151 -43.68 -6.97 13.05
CA ILE A 151 -44.15 -6.46 14.35
C ILE A 151 -45.42 -5.62 14.17
N ASP A 152 -45.41 -4.68 13.22
CA ASP A 152 -46.56 -3.80 12.96
C ASP A 152 -47.80 -4.62 12.55
N SER A 153 -47.62 -5.66 11.74
CA SER A 153 -48.69 -6.60 11.36
C SER A 153 -49.26 -7.35 12.56
N LEU A 154 -48.39 -7.86 13.45
CA LEU A 154 -48.80 -8.57 14.65
C LEU A 154 -49.51 -7.66 15.66
N GLU A 155 -49.08 -6.40 15.77
CA GLU A 155 -49.78 -5.39 16.56
C GLU A 155 -51.18 -5.13 16.02
N GLU A 156 -51.33 -5.00 14.70
CA GLU A 156 -52.63 -4.78 14.08
C GLU A 156 -53.59 -5.95 14.33
N ASP A 157 -53.10 -7.19 14.18
CA ASP A 157 -53.89 -8.40 14.43
C ASP A 157 -54.25 -8.57 15.91
N ASN A 158 -53.34 -8.20 16.82
CA ASN A 158 -53.65 -8.12 18.25
C ASN A 158 -54.72 -7.08 18.55
N ARG A 159 -54.64 -5.87 17.97
CA ARG A 159 -55.67 -4.83 18.12
C ARG A 159 -57.04 -5.30 17.62
N LYS A 160 -57.09 -5.96 16.46
CA LYS A 160 -58.32 -6.57 15.92
C LYS A 160 -58.89 -7.62 16.88
N SER A 161 -58.03 -8.49 17.41
CA SER A 161 -58.42 -9.54 18.35
C SER A 161 -58.96 -8.96 19.66
N VAL A 162 -58.31 -7.94 20.21
CA VAL A 162 -58.79 -7.23 21.41
C VAL A 162 -60.17 -6.63 21.17
N ALA A 163 -60.39 -5.96 20.04
CA ALA A 163 -61.69 -5.40 19.70
C ALA A 163 -62.80 -6.49 19.59
N ILE A 164 -62.47 -7.65 19.01
CA ILE A 164 -63.40 -8.79 18.96
C ILE A 164 -63.72 -9.30 20.38
N PHE A 165 -62.72 -9.44 21.25
CA PHE A 165 -62.95 -9.87 22.63
C PHE A 165 -63.78 -8.87 23.44
N GLU A 166 -63.59 -7.57 23.23
CA GLU A 166 -64.43 -6.54 23.84
C GLU A 166 -65.89 -6.66 23.39
N GLN A 167 -66.13 -6.82 22.08
CA GLN A 167 -67.48 -7.04 21.55
C GLN A 167 -68.12 -8.31 22.12
N LEU A 168 -67.35 -9.40 22.26
CA LEU A 168 -67.84 -10.65 22.83
C LEU A 168 -68.20 -10.47 24.31
N ARG A 169 -67.34 -9.79 25.09
CA ARG A 169 -67.62 -9.45 26.50
C ARG A 169 -68.88 -8.61 26.64
N GLU A 170 -69.10 -7.62 25.77
CA GLU A 170 -70.33 -6.84 25.79
C GLU A 170 -71.58 -7.68 25.46
N ALA A 171 -71.47 -8.58 24.47
CA ALA A 171 -72.55 -9.48 24.09
C ALA A 171 -72.90 -10.44 25.24
N ASP A 172 -71.90 -11.02 25.88
CA ASP A 172 -72.05 -11.89 27.04
C ASP A 172 -72.65 -11.14 28.24
N ALA A 173 -72.20 -9.91 28.53
CA ALA A 173 -72.78 -9.08 29.58
C ALA A 173 -74.26 -8.77 29.30
N LYS A 174 -74.63 -8.47 28.05
CA LYS A 174 -76.03 -8.27 27.63
C LYS A 174 -76.84 -9.56 27.77
N ALA A 175 -76.27 -10.72 27.43
CA ALA A 175 -76.92 -12.02 27.55
C ALA A 175 -77.14 -12.43 29.01
N LEU A 176 -76.16 -12.22 29.88
CA LEU A 176 -76.27 -12.44 31.33
C LEU A 176 -77.38 -11.56 31.93
N LYS A 177 -77.37 -10.26 31.63
CA LYS A 177 -78.43 -9.35 32.10
C LYS A 177 -79.83 -9.77 31.63
N ARG A 178 -79.96 -10.33 30.42
CA ARG A 178 -81.24 -10.90 29.95
C ARG A 178 -81.64 -12.14 30.73
N LYS A 179 -80.70 -13.05 31.00
CA LYS A 179 -80.94 -14.25 31.83
C LYS A 179 -81.33 -13.86 33.25
N ASP A 180 -80.65 -12.91 33.88
CA ASP A 180 -80.98 -12.43 35.23
C ASP A 180 -82.39 -11.84 35.29
N ASN A 181 -82.78 -11.04 34.28
CA ASN A 181 -84.14 -10.51 34.18
C ASN A 181 -85.20 -11.61 34.00
N LEU A 182 -84.89 -12.68 33.27
CA LEU A 182 -85.79 -13.83 33.10
C LEU A 182 -85.91 -14.63 34.39
N LEU A 183 -84.80 -14.88 35.09
CA LEU A 183 -84.77 -15.53 36.40
C LEU A 183 -85.60 -14.73 37.40
N ALA A 184 -85.38 -13.42 37.51
CA ALA A 184 -86.16 -12.56 38.40
C ALA A 184 -87.68 -12.57 38.08
N LYS A 185 -88.07 -12.69 36.80
CA LYS A 185 -89.48 -12.89 36.43
C LYS A 185 -90.00 -14.26 36.87
N LYS A 186 -89.22 -15.32 36.66
CA LYS A 186 -89.58 -16.67 37.08
C LYS A 186 -89.69 -16.79 38.59
N ASP A 187 -88.81 -16.13 39.34
CA ASP A 187 -88.86 -16.06 40.80
C ASP A 187 -90.13 -15.36 41.28
N LYS A 188 -90.55 -14.27 40.63
CA LYS A 188 -91.84 -13.62 40.92
C LYS A 188 -93.04 -14.53 40.61
N GLU A 189 -93.01 -15.25 39.48
CA GLU A 189 -94.06 -16.22 39.14
C GLU A 189 -94.12 -17.37 40.15
N LEU A 190 -92.97 -17.88 40.60
CA LEU A 190 -92.87 -18.92 41.61
C LEU A 190 -93.36 -18.43 42.97
N ALA A 191 -93.00 -17.21 43.38
CA ALA A 191 -93.52 -16.58 44.60
C ALA A 191 -95.06 -16.46 44.55
N ALA A 192 -95.61 -15.96 43.45
CA ALA A 192 -97.06 -15.86 43.27
C ALA A 192 -97.76 -17.23 43.29
N LYS A 193 -97.15 -18.27 42.70
CA LYS A 193 -97.66 -19.64 42.78
C LYS A 193 -97.60 -20.18 44.21
N LYS A 194 -96.50 -19.96 44.93
CA LYS A 194 -96.37 -20.32 46.35
C LYS A 194 -97.47 -19.66 47.18
N ASP A 195 -97.71 -18.36 47.01
CA ASP A 195 -98.79 -17.64 47.70
C ASP A 195 -100.17 -18.23 47.36
N SER A 196 -100.42 -18.60 46.10
CA SER A 196 -101.67 -19.27 45.72
C SER A 196 -101.80 -20.66 46.34
N ILE A 197 -100.71 -21.41 46.49
CA ILE A 197 -100.71 -22.71 47.15
C ILE A 197 -101.03 -22.53 48.63
N VAL A 198 -100.35 -21.61 49.31
CA VAL A 198 -100.62 -21.29 50.74
C VAL A 198 -102.09 -20.88 50.93
N LYS A 199 -102.64 -20.03 50.07
CA LYS A 199 -104.07 -19.67 50.12
C LYS A 199 -104.99 -20.89 49.95
N LYS A 200 -104.67 -21.79 49.02
CA LYS A 200 -105.43 -23.04 48.83
C LYS A 200 -105.29 -23.97 50.03
N GLU A 201 -104.11 -24.08 50.64
CA GLU A 201 -103.89 -24.86 51.85
C GLU A 201 -104.70 -24.32 53.02
N VAL A 202 -104.73 -22.99 53.22
CA VAL A 202 -105.59 -22.33 54.21
C VAL A 202 -107.08 -22.60 53.94
N MET A 203 -107.49 -22.60 52.67
CA MET A 203 -108.88 -22.95 52.31
C MET A 203 -109.18 -24.44 52.59
N ILE A 204 -108.25 -25.34 52.29
CA ILE A 204 -108.37 -26.77 52.59
C ILE A 204 -108.45 -27.00 54.10
N THR A 205 -107.63 -26.33 54.91
CA THR A 205 -107.71 -26.45 56.38
C THR A 205 -109.04 -25.89 56.91
N ASN A 206 -109.54 -24.78 56.39
CA ASN A 206 -110.86 -24.26 56.72
C ASN A 206 -112.00 -25.22 56.33
N LEU A 207 -111.93 -25.84 55.14
CA LEU A 207 -112.87 -26.87 54.71
C LEU A 207 -112.79 -28.12 55.59
N ARG A 208 -111.59 -28.57 55.99
CA ARG A 208 -111.42 -29.64 56.97
C ARG A 208 -112.05 -29.28 58.32
N GLN A 209 -111.90 -28.04 58.79
CA GLN A 209 -112.56 -27.57 60.00
C GLN A 209 -114.08 -27.52 59.86
N GLN A 210 -114.62 -27.16 58.69
CA GLN A 210 -116.06 -27.26 58.41
C GLN A 210 -116.55 -28.71 58.35
N ALA A 211 -115.79 -29.62 57.75
CA ALA A 211 -116.08 -31.05 57.76
C ALA A 211 -116.09 -31.62 59.20
N HIS A 212 -115.17 -31.17 60.06
CA HIS A 212 -115.20 -31.50 61.48
C HIS A 212 -116.42 -30.90 62.22
N LYS A 213 -117.00 -29.79 61.73
CA LYS A 213 -118.25 -29.22 62.27
C LYS A 213 -119.51 -29.95 61.77
N THR A 214 -119.50 -30.52 60.56
CA THR A 214 -120.61 -31.35 60.05
C THR A 214 -120.54 -32.82 60.49
N HIS A 215 -119.37 -33.28 60.96
CA HIS A 215 -119.20 -34.58 61.62
C HIS A 215 -119.57 -34.56 63.11
N ASN A 216 -120.32 -33.54 63.56
CA ASN A 216 -120.76 -33.35 64.95
C ASN A 216 -122.24 -33.76 65.15
N ILE A 217 -122.70 -34.76 64.39
CA ILE A 217 -123.84 -35.64 64.67
C ILE A 217 -123.40 -37.05 64.25
N ASP A 218 -122.47 -37.63 65.00
CA ASP A 218 -122.41 -39.06 65.35
C ASP A 218 -121.17 -39.34 66.20
N VAL A 219 -121.44 -39.44 67.51
CA VAL A 219 -120.86 -40.35 68.50
C VAL A 219 -119.37 -40.75 68.37
N ALA A 220 -118.60 -40.09 69.23
CA ALA A 220 -117.67 -40.64 70.23
C ALA A 220 -116.34 -41.31 69.83
N GLN A 221 -115.32 -40.91 70.60
CA GLN A 221 -113.95 -41.43 70.75
C GLN A 221 -112.97 -40.77 69.76
N GLY A 222 -111.93 -40.01 70.16
CA GLY A 222 -111.18 -40.00 71.41
C GLY A 222 -109.69 -39.88 71.07
N ASN A 223 -109.22 -38.64 70.89
CA ASN A 223 -107.90 -38.04 71.20
C ASN A 223 -106.60 -38.88 71.16
N THR A 224 -105.40 -38.37 70.85
CA THR A 224 -104.79 -37.23 70.11
C THR A 224 -103.30 -37.28 70.47
N ALA A 225 -102.39 -37.04 69.51
CA ALA A 225 -101.10 -36.33 69.66
C ALA A 225 -100.33 -36.44 68.31
N PHE A 226 -100.36 -35.50 67.35
CA PHE A 226 -99.87 -34.11 67.27
C PHE A 226 -98.32 -33.95 67.28
N ALA A 227 -97.74 -33.63 66.10
CA ALA A 227 -96.57 -32.75 65.86
C ALA A 227 -96.22 -32.80 64.33
N SER A 228 -96.56 -31.74 63.56
CA SER A 228 -95.63 -30.76 62.93
C SER A 228 -94.67 -31.36 61.87
N SER A 229 -94.81 -31.13 60.56
CA SER A 229 -94.50 -29.88 59.82
C SER A 229 -93.16 -29.26 60.23
N ASP A 230 -92.13 -29.38 59.38
CA ASP A 230 -91.18 -28.33 58.99
C ASP A 230 -90.27 -28.93 57.89
N ALA A 231 -90.40 -28.50 56.64
CA ALA A 231 -89.70 -27.35 56.07
C ALA A 231 -88.19 -27.59 55.94
N ASP A 232 -87.86 -28.33 54.89
CA ASP A 232 -86.58 -28.31 54.19
C ASP A 232 -86.33 -26.90 53.64
N TYR A 233 -85.54 -26.10 54.35
CA TYR A 233 -84.96 -24.85 53.87
C TYR A 233 -83.58 -24.71 54.48
N GLY A 234 -82.56 -25.11 53.71
CA GLY A 234 -81.18 -24.68 53.95
C GLY A 234 -81.11 -23.16 53.90
N ALA A 235 -80.99 -22.53 55.06
CA ALA A 235 -80.47 -21.18 55.18
C ALA A 235 -78.95 -21.28 55.15
N GLU A 236 -78.37 -21.28 53.95
CA GLU A 236 -77.00 -20.83 53.78
C GLU A 236 -76.98 -19.32 54.08
N THR A 237 -76.52 -18.97 55.27
CA THR A 237 -75.90 -17.67 55.49
C THR A 237 -74.72 -17.54 54.52
N PRO A 238 -74.65 -16.51 53.67
CA PRO A 238 -73.40 -16.18 53.01
C PRO A 238 -72.48 -15.65 54.10
N VAL A 239 -71.65 -16.54 54.64
CA VAL A 239 -70.46 -16.15 55.39
C VAL A 239 -69.59 -15.40 54.41
N ASP A 240 -69.60 -14.08 54.56
CA ASP A 240 -68.56 -13.08 54.35
C ASP A 240 -67.17 -13.55 53.82
N THR A 241 -67.13 -14.26 52.69
CA THR A 241 -65.90 -14.55 51.94
C THR A 241 -65.52 -13.42 50.98
N SER A 242 -66.34 -12.37 50.90
CA SER A 242 -66.14 -11.25 49.97
C SER A 242 -64.95 -10.37 50.31
N GLN A 243 -64.46 -10.41 51.55
CA GLN A 243 -63.36 -9.55 51.99
C GLN A 243 -61.98 -10.17 51.73
N ASP A 244 -61.85 -11.49 51.82
CA ASP A 244 -60.59 -12.20 51.50
C ASP A 244 -60.35 -12.27 49.98
N ASP A 245 -61.39 -12.50 49.16
CA ASP A 245 -61.27 -12.41 47.69
C ASP A 245 -60.93 -10.98 47.21
N LEU A 246 -61.40 -9.96 47.92
CA LEU A 246 -61.05 -8.56 47.62
C LEU A 246 -59.61 -8.20 48.04
N LEU A 247 -59.05 -8.89 49.04
CA LEU A 247 -57.66 -8.69 49.46
C LEU A 247 -56.69 -9.42 48.52
N VAL A 248 -57.01 -10.65 48.11
CA VAL A 248 -56.23 -11.40 47.11
C VAL A 248 -56.17 -10.65 45.77
N THR A 249 -57.30 -10.11 45.31
CA THR A 249 -57.32 -9.29 44.08
C THR A 249 -56.59 -7.96 44.21
N LYS A 250 -56.49 -7.37 45.41
CA LYS A 250 -55.66 -6.17 45.64
C LYS A 250 -54.17 -6.48 45.61
N GLU A 251 -53.77 -7.61 46.18
CA GLU A 251 -52.37 -8.05 46.21
C GLU A 251 -51.86 -8.41 44.80
N GLU A 252 -52.69 -9.08 43.99
CA GLU A 252 -52.41 -9.31 42.57
C GLU A 252 -52.26 -8.00 41.78
N ASN A 253 -53.12 -7.01 42.03
CA ASN A 253 -53.01 -5.70 41.38
C ASN A 253 -51.75 -4.92 41.80
N ILE A 254 -51.33 -5.02 43.07
CA ILE A 254 -50.08 -4.42 43.55
C ILE A 254 -48.87 -5.07 42.84
N ASN A 255 -48.86 -6.40 42.72
CA ASN A 255 -47.80 -7.12 42.03
C ASN A 255 -47.73 -6.76 40.53
N LEU A 256 -48.89 -6.61 39.87
CA LEU A 256 -48.96 -6.15 38.48
C LEU A 256 -48.44 -4.70 38.32
N LEU A 257 -48.79 -3.81 39.24
CA LEU A 257 -48.29 -2.43 39.23
C LEU A 257 -46.77 -2.36 39.46
N GLN A 258 -46.23 -3.17 40.37
CA GLN A 258 -44.78 -3.28 40.58
C GLN A 258 -44.07 -3.78 39.32
N ARG A 259 -44.59 -4.84 38.69
CA ARG A 259 -44.03 -5.36 37.43
C ARG A 259 -44.11 -4.35 36.30
N ASN A 260 -45.21 -3.60 36.17
CA ASN A 260 -45.33 -2.54 35.16
C ASN A 260 -44.35 -1.39 35.43
N LEU A 261 -44.11 -1.05 36.69
CA LEU A 261 -43.12 -0.05 37.07
C LEU A 261 -41.69 -0.52 36.71
N GLU A 262 -41.35 -1.77 37.00
CA GLU A 262 -40.07 -2.37 36.62
C GLU A 262 -39.87 -2.38 35.10
N LEU A 263 -40.88 -2.80 34.34
CA LEU A 263 -40.85 -2.77 32.88
C LEU A 263 -40.69 -1.34 32.34
N SER A 264 -41.37 -0.36 32.96
CA SER A 264 -41.22 1.05 32.59
C SER A 264 -39.80 1.57 32.83
N VAL A 265 -39.14 1.16 33.92
CA VAL A 265 -37.75 1.52 34.21
C VAL A 265 -36.79 0.87 33.22
N GLN A 266 -37.01 -0.40 32.88
CA GLN A 266 -36.21 -1.12 31.88
C GLN A 266 -36.37 -0.50 30.48
N ASN A 267 -37.58 -0.15 30.06
CA ASN A 267 -37.83 0.51 28.79
C ASN A 267 -37.12 1.86 28.71
N ARG A 268 -37.16 2.65 29.79
CA ARG A 268 -36.43 3.92 29.85
C ARG A 268 -34.91 3.74 29.74
N ALA A 269 -34.35 2.72 30.40
CA ALA A 269 -32.93 2.42 30.30
C ALA A 269 -32.52 1.97 28.87
N LEU A 270 -33.38 1.19 28.20
CA LEU A 270 -33.18 0.79 26.81
C LEU A 270 -33.27 1.99 25.86
N GLU A 271 -34.22 2.90 26.06
CA GLU A 271 -34.32 4.14 25.29
C GLU A 271 -33.07 5.02 25.44
N GLU A 272 -32.56 5.16 26.67
CA GLU A 272 -31.32 5.90 26.95
C GLU A 272 -30.10 5.25 26.25
N GLN A 273 -29.99 3.91 26.27
CA GLN A 273 -28.96 3.19 25.53
C GLN A 273 -29.08 3.38 24.02
N HIS A 274 -30.29 3.31 23.48
CA HIS A 274 -30.52 3.51 22.05
C HIS A 274 -30.14 4.93 21.59
N VAL A 275 -30.46 5.95 22.39
CA VAL A 275 -30.04 7.34 22.14
C VAL A 275 -28.53 7.49 22.18
N GLN A 276 -27.85 6.87 23.15
CA GLN A 276 -26.38 6.89 23.23
C GLN A 276 -25.74 6.22 22.01
N MET A 277 -26.20 5.02 21.63
CA MET A 277 -25.68 4.28 20.48
C MET A 277 -25.91 5.04 19.17
N LYS A 278 -27.09 5.67 19.00
CA LYS A 278 -27.38 6.51 17.84
C LYS A 278 -26.45 7.73 17.76
N THR A 279 -26.13 8.35 18.90
CA THR A 279 -25.20 9.48 18.97
C THR A 279 -23.78 9.04 18.59
N GLN A 280 -23.30 7.92 19.15
CA GLN A 280 -21.99 7.34 18.80
C GLN A 280 -21.90 6.96 17.32
N LEU A 281 -22.96 6.40 16.73
CA LEU A 281 -23.02 6.09 15.31
C LEU A 281 -22.93 7.35 14.44
N TYR A 282 -23.64 8.42 14.79
CA TYR A 282 -23.55 9.69 14.05
C TYR A 282 -22.15 10.33 14.15
N GLU A 283 -21.52 10.27 15.33
CA GLU A 283 -20.14 10.74 15.52
C GLU A 283 -19.15 9.91 14.68
N ALA A 284 -19.31 8.58 14.66
CA ALA A 284 -18.49 7.69 13.84
C ALA A 284 -18.70 7.94 12.34
N LEU A 285 -19.94 8.15 11.90
CA LEU A 285 -20.28 8.41 10.50
C LEU A 285 -19.73 9.77 10.03
N ALA A 286 -19.85 10.80 10.87
CA ALA A 286 -19.26 12.11 10.61
C ALA A 286 -17.72 12.04 10.54
N SER A 287 -17.10 11.26 11.42
CA SER A 287 -15.66 10.99 11.36
C SER A 287 -15.26 10.29 10.05
N HIS A 288 -16.03 9.28 9.62
CA HIS A 288 -15.78 8.55 8.37
C HIS A 288 -15.92 9.45 7.14
N GLU A 289 -16.99 10.25 7.05
CA GLU A 289 -17.17 11.20 5.93
C GLU A 289 -16.03 12.21 5.85
N SER A 290 -15.53 12.68 7.00
CA SER A 290 -14.38 13.59 7.03
C SER A 290 -13.11 12.91 6.51
N SER A 291 -12.89 11.63 6.85
CA SER A 291 -11.77 10.81 6.38
C SER A 291 -11.83 10.60 4.87
N ASP A 292 -13.01 10.25 4.33
CA ASP A 292 -13.20 10.04 2.89
C ASP A 292 -12.94 11.30 2.06
N ARG A 293 -13.40 12.47 2.55
CA ARG A 293 -13.12 13.76 1.91
C ARG A 293 -11.63 14.08 1.92
N ASN A 294 -10.93 13.82 3.03
CA ASN A 294 -9.48 13.99 3.12
C ASN A 294 -8.73 13.05 2.17
N PHE A 295 -9.15 11.79 2.06
CA PHE A 295 -8.54 10.84 1.13
C PHE A 295 -8.75 11.26 -0.33
N ALA A 296 -9.96 11.68 -0.70
CA ALA A 296 -10.25 12.18 -2.05
C ALA A 296 -9.40 13.42 -2.41
N ALA A 297 -9.20 14.31 -1.44
CA ALA A 297 -8.31 15.47 -1.53
C ALA A 297 -6.85 15.07 -1.78
N ILE A 298 -6.31 14.12 -1.01
CA ILE A 298 -4.94 13.63 -1.19
C ILE A 298 -4.77 12.96 -2.55
N VAL A 299 -5.77 12.16 -2.98
CA VAL A 299 -5.72 11.49 -4.28
C VAL A 299 -5.74 12.50 -5.43
N SER A 300 -6.51 13.59 -5.32
CA SER A 300 -6.56 14.61 -6.37
C SER A 300 -5.25 15.40 -6.48
N GLU A 301 -4.63 15.80 -5.35
CA GLU A 301 -3.29 16.42 -5.31
C GLU A 301 -2.20 15.48 -5.86
N THR A 302 -2.23 14.20 -5.47
CA THR A 302 -1.23 13.22 -5.93
C THR A 302 -1.35 12.95 -7.43
N LYS A 303 -2.58 12.88 -7.96
CA LYS A 303 -2.85 12.58 -9.37
C LYS A 303 -2.34 13.69 -10.30
N THR A 304 -2.44 14.96 -9.91
CA THR A 304 -1.90 16.08 -10.70
C THR A 304 -0.37 16.10 -10.69
N LEU A 305 0.26 15.86 -9.52
CA LEU A 305 1.72 15.70 -9.44
C LEU A 305 2.22 14.52 -10.30
N PHE A 306 1.53 13.38 -10.26
CA PHE A 306 1.91 12.23 -11.08
C PHE A 306 1.88 12.54 -12.58
N ARG A 307 0.86 13.28 -13.05
CA ARG A 307 0.78 13.74 -14.44
C ARG A 307 1.96 14.62 -14.83
N PHE A 308 2.39 15.53 -13.94
CA PHE A 308 3.57 16.35 -14.16
C PHE A 308 4.82 15.49 -14.36
N TYR A 309 5.09 14.54 -13.47
CA TYR A 309 6.27 13.67 -13.56
C TYR A 309 6.23 12.77 -14.80
N GLN A 310 5.05 12.28 -15.18
CA GLN A 310 4.88 11.48 -16.39
C GLN A 310 5.19 12.31 -17.66
N ALA A 311 4.65 13.52 -17.76
CA ALA A 311 4.95 14.42 -18.88
C ALA A 311 6.44 14.80 -18.91
N SER A 312 7.01 15.11 -17.74
CA SER A 312 8.45 15.40 -17.59
C SER A 312 9.34 14.24 -18.06
N SER A 313 8.99 13.00 -17.70
CA SER A 313 9.71 11.81 -18.17
C SER A 313 9.64 11.68 -19.69
N GLN A 314 8.46 11.92 -20.29
CA GLN A 314 8.29 11.87 -21.74
C GLN A 314 9.11 12.95 -22.44
N VAL A 315 9.20 14.15 -21.87
CA VAL A 315 10.09 15.21 -22.37
C VAL A 315 11.54 14.69 -22.37
N LEU A 316 12.03 14.17 -21.25
CA LEU A 316 13.40 13.65 -21.13
C LEU A 316 13.68 12.50 -22.11
N ASP A 317 12.72 11.58 -22.30
CA ASP A 317 12.85 10.49 -23.25
C ASP A 317 12.93 11.01 -24.70
N LEU A 318 12.13 12.01 -25.06
CA LEU A 318 12.19 12.66 -26.37
C LEU A 318 13.53 13.37 -26.58
N PHE A 319 14.03 14.06 -25.54
CA PHE A 319 15.36 14.66 -25.57
C PHE A 319 16.45 13.60 -25.78
N ALA A 320 16.47 12.54 -24.96
CA ALA A 320 17.45 11.46 -25.09
C ALA A 320 17.42 10.82 -26.49
N ASN A 321 16.22 10.56 -27.01
CA ASN A 321 16.04 10.00 -28.34
C ASN A 321 16.52 10.94 -29.46
N SER A 322 16.40 12.25 -29.29
CA SER A 322 16.92 13.22 -30.27
C SER A 322 18.44 13.15 -30.43
N PHE A 323 19.17 12.80 -29.37
CA PHE A 323 20.63 12.61 -29.41
C PHE A 323 21.05 11.20 -29.83
N LEU A 324 20.22 10.18 -29.56
CA LEU A 324 20.53 8.77 -29.87
C LEU A 324 20.09 8.34 -31.28
N ALA A 325 19.14 9.04 -31.91
CA ALA A 325 18.59 8.67 -33.22
C ALA A 325 19.62 8.89 -34.35
N SER A 326 20.41 7.85 -34.63
CA SER A 326 21.51 7.89 -35.61
C SER A 326 21.10 8.03 -37.09
N LYS A 327 19.79 8.12 -37.44
CA LYS A 327 19.27 8.43 -38.80
C LYS A 327 17.74 8.32 -38.96
N ALA A 328 17.01 7.69 -38.03
CA ALA A 328 15.57 7.45 -38.17
C ALA A 328 14.76 8.42 -37.30
N SER A 329 14.25 9.48 -37.94
CA SER A 329 13.35 10.52 -37.40
C SER A 329 13.77 11.15 -36.05
N ILE A 330 14.42 12.30 -36.11
CA ILE A 330 14.48 13.22 -34.97
C ILE A 330 13.04 13.52 -34.56
N PRO A 331 12.66 13.34 -33.27
CA PRO A 331 11.34 13.70 -32.80
C PRO A 331 11.03 15.15 -33.20
N SER A 332 9.81 15.39 -33.69
CA SER A 332 9.39 16.74 -34.05
C SER A 332 9.54 17.66 -32.83
N LEU A 333 10.20 18.81 -32.99
CA LEU A 333 10.31 19.84 -31.96
C LEU A 333 8.95 20.23 -31.39
N VAL A 334 7.92 20.24 -32.25
CA VAL A 334 6.52 20.49 -31.87
C VAL A 334 6.04 19.48 -30.81
N LEU A 335 6.50 18.23 -30.87
CA LEU A 335 6.14 17.22 -29.89
C LEU A 335 6.79 17.50 -28.53
N ILE A 336 8.06 17.93 -28.51
CA ILE A 336 8.76 18.29 -27.27
C ILE A 336 8.09 19.49 -26.61
N GLU A 337 7.78 20.55 -27.37
CA GLU A 337 7.05 21.72 -26.88
C GLU A 337 5.68 21.30 -26.30
N SER A 338 4.92 20.47 -27.01
CA SER A 338 3.61 20.02 -26.52
C SER A 338 3.68 19.24 -25.19
N GLN A 339 4.75 18.47 -24.97
CA GLN A 339 4.94 17.73 -23.72
C GLN A 339 5.43 18.63 -22.59
N LEU A 340 6.23 19.65 -22.91
CA LEU A 340 6.65 20.66 -21.95
C LEU A 340 5.45 21.50 -21.47
N ASP A 341 4.59 21.93 -22.40
CA ASP A 341 3.34 22.63 -22.10
C ASP A 341 2.43 21.76 -21.23
N ALA A 342 2.29 20.48 -21.55
CA ALA A 342 1.50 19.53 -20.76
C ALA A 342 2.07 19.35 -19.33
N ALA A 343 3.39 19.33 -19.17
CA ALA A 343 4.02 19.31 -17.86
C ALA A 343 3.73 20.60 -17.08
N GLN A 344 3.90 21.77 -17.69
CA GLN A 344 3.63 23.06 -17.05
C GLN A 344 2.14 23.20 -16.67
N GLU A 345 1.22 22.80 -17.54
CA GLU A 345 -0.22 22.79 -17.26
C GLU A 345 -0.55 21.86 -16.09
N ALA A 346 0.03 20.66 -16.04
CA ALA A 346 -0.19 19.72 -14.94
C ALA A 346 0.31 20.27 -13.58
N LEU A 347 1.46 20.95 -13.57
CA LEU A 347 2.01 21.57 -12.37
C LEU A 347 1.18 22.78 -11.92
N SER A 348 0.73 23.62 -12.85
CA SER A 348 -0.19 24.72 -12.56
C SER A 348 -1.51 24.20 -11.98
N GLY A 349 -2.07 23.16 -12.61
CA GLY A 349 -3.28 22.47 -12.13
C GLY A 349 -3.12 21.90 -10.72
N TYR A 350 -1.92 21.39 -10.37
CA TYR A 350 -1.63 20.99 -9.00
C TYR A 350 -1.75 22.15 -8.01
N PHE A 351 -1.17 23.32 -8.30
CA PHE A 351 -1.23 24.47 -7.38
C PHE A 351 -2.67 24.97 -7.17
N GLU A 352 -3.50 24.96 -8.21
CA GLU A 352 -4.92 25.29 -8.09
C GLU A 352 -5.69 24.25 -7.26
N VAL A 353 -5.47 22.95 -7.52
CA VAL A 353 -6.08 21.87 -6.72
C VAL A 353 -5.65 22.00 -5.26
N LYS A 354 -4.37 22.18 -4.98
CA LYS A 354 -3.81 22.39 -3.64
C LYS A 354 -4.49 23.57 -2.93
N LYS A 355 -4.66 24.70 -3.62
CA LYS A 355 -5.29 25.90 -3.06
C LYS A 355 -6.74 25.63 -2.66
N VAL A 356 -7.52 24.98 -3.53
CA VAL A 356 -8.94 24.66 -3.28
C VAL A 356 -9.08 23.60 -2.18
N VAL A 357 -8.36 22.49 -2.32
CA VAL A 357 -8.40 21.35 -1.39
C VAL A 357 -8.00 21.76 0.02
N ARG A 358 -6.91 22.52 0.17
CA ARG A 358 -6.43 22.94 1.48
C ARG A 358 -7.25 24.06 2.10
N ALA A 359 -7.91 24.90 1.29
CA ALA A 359 -8.89 25.85 1.80
C ALA A 359 -10.09 25.11 2.45
N ILE A 360 -10.58 24.05 1.82
CA ILE A 360 -11.68 23.22 2.34
C ILE A 360 -11.25 22.45 3.60
N ASN A 361 -9.99 21.97 3.65
CA ASN A 361 -9.46 21.16 4.75
C ASN A 361 -8.75 21.98 5.85
N SER A 362 -8.86 23.31 5.82
CA SER A 362 -8.16 24.22 6.74
C SER A 362 -8.72 24.23 8.18
N GLN A 363 -9.77 23.45 8.48
CA GLN A 363 -10.19 23.27 9.86
C GLN A 363 -9.08 22.52 10.64
N PRO A 364 -8.51 23.15 11.69
CA PRO A 364 -7.42 22.57 12.45
C PRO A 364 -7.95 21.46 13.36
N ASP A 365 -8.10 20.27 12.81
CA ASP A 365 -8.15 19.05 13.61
C ASP A 365 -6.73 18.76 14.10
N ASN A 366 -6.43 19.28 15.29
CA ASN A 366 -5.11 19.17 15.94
C ASN A 366 -4.67 17.72 16.24
N ASN A 367 -5.55 16.74 16.05
CA ASN A 367 -5.32 15.36 16.47
C ASN A 367 -4.81 14.43 15.36
N ASN A 368 -4.67 14.90 14.11
CA ASN A 368 -4.30 14.03 12.99
C ASN A 368 -2.84 14.26 12.55
N LEU A 369 -1.90 13.74 13.35
CA LEU A 369 -0.45 13.85 13.12
C LEU A 369 -0.05 13.29 11.74
N ASP A 370 -0.66 12.17 11.35
CA ASP A 370 -0.40 11.48 10.08
C ASP A 370 -0.81 12.32 8.86
N ARG A 371 -1.93 13.04 8.96
CA ARG A 371 -2.40 13.96 7.91
C ARG A 371 -1.41 15.10 7.66
N THR A 372 -0.86 15.65 8.73
CA THR A 372 0.10 16.75 8.66
C THR A 372 1.42 16.28 8.04
N ALA A 373 1.86 15.06 8.36
CA ALA A 373 3.03 14.45 7.74
C ALA A 373 2.83 14.25 6.23
N LEU A 374 1.67 13.74 5.83
CA LEU A 374 1.37 13.47 4.42
C LEU A 374 1.30 14.76 3.58
N TYR A 375 0.67 15.82 4.08
CA TYR A 375 0.70 17.12 3.39
C TYR A 375 2.10 17.72 3.29
N LYS A 376 2.97 17.51 4.29
CA LYS A 376 4.38 17.92 4.21
C LYS A 376 5.15 17.16 3.14
N GLU A 377 4.91 15.85 2.99
CA GLU A 377 5.50 15.07 1.91
C GLU A 377 5.03 15.54 0.53
N LEU A 378 3.72 15.80 0.37
CA LEU A 378 3.15 16.38 -0.85
C LEU A 378 3.77 17.76 -1.18
N ASP A 379 4.01 18.60 -0.17
CA ASP A 379 4.68 19.87 -0.35
C ASP A 379 6.13 19.71 -0.80
N SER A 380 6.86 18.76 -0.21
CA SER A 380 8.22 18.46 -0.63
C SER A 380 8.29 17.95 -2.08
N LEU A 381 7.35 17.08 -2.47
CA LEU A 381 7.22 16.61 -3.86
C LEU A 381 6.90 17.76 -4.82
N ALA A 382 6.00 18.66 -4.42
CA ALA A 382 5.68 19.83 -5.23
C ALA A 382 6.85 20.79 -5.42
N MET A 383 7.65 21.03 -4.38
CA MET A 383 8.87 21.84 -4.51
C MET A 383 9.86 21.17 -5.48
N SER A 384 10.07 19.85 -5.35
CA SER A 384 10.90 19.09 -6.28
C SER A 384 10.36 19.14 -7.72
N ALA A 385 9.05 19.11 -7.91
CA ALA A 385 8.40 19.26 -9.20
C ALA A 385 8.64 20.65 -9.80
N SER A 386 8.53 21.71 -9.00
CA SER A 386 8.87 23.08 -9.42
C SER A 386 10.33 23.22 -9.87
N ASP A 387 11.27 22.68 -9.09
CA ASP A 387 12.69 22.70 -9.45
C ASP A 387 12.97 21.91 -10.74
N SER A 388 12.27 20.79 -10.92
CA SER A 388 12.34 19.98 -12.14
C SER A 388 11.77 20.72 -13.35
N ALA A 389 10.67 21.47 -13.19
CA ALA A 389 10.07 22.27 -14.26
C ALA A 389 11.02 23.38 -14.73
N ILE A 390 11.65 24.10 -13.79
CA ILE A 390 12.67 25.12 -14.09
C ILE A 390 13.86 24.49 -14.84
N SER A 391 14.29 23.30 -14.40
CA SER A 391 15.39 22.58 -15.04
C SER A 391 15.04 22.14 -16.47
N LEU A 392 13.82 21.64 -16.69
CA LEU A 392 13.32 21.26 -18.01
C LEU A 392 13.22 22.46 -18.95
N GLU A 393 12.72 23.61 -18.46
CA GLU A 393 12.65 24.84 -19.24
C GLU A 393 14.04 25.37 -19.61
N THR A 394 15.00 25.28 -18.68
CA THR A 394 16.40 25.63 -18.93
C THR A 394 17.02 24.72 -19.99
N LEU A 395 16.81 23.40 -19.90
CA LEU A 395 17.26 22.43 -20.89
C LEU A 395 16.63 22.67 -22.26
N HIS A 396 15.33 22.95 -22.30
CA HIS A 396 14.61 23.28 -23.52
C HIS A 396 15.16 24.54 -24.19
N SER A 397 15.31 25.63 -23.44
CA SER A 397 15.91 26.88 -23.92
C SER A 397 17.35 26.68 -24.42
N GLY A 398 18.16 25.91 -23.68
CA GLY A 398 19.52 25.56 -24.06
C GLY A 398 19.59 24.77 -25.37
N LEU A 399 18.76 23.73 -25.52
CA LEU A 399 18.67 22.97 -26.76
C LEU A 399 18.22 23.86 -27.91
N TRP A 400 17.22 24.73 -27.68
CA TRP A 400 16.71 25.58 -28.75
C TRP A 400 17.76 26.61 -29.19
N SER A 401 18.53 27.18 -28.25
CA SER A 401 19.67 28.02 -28.59
C SER A 401 20.70 27.25 -29.44
N PHE A 402 21.01 26.01 -29.06
CA PHE A 402 21.93 25.15 -29.80
C PHE A 402 21.44 24.79 -31.20
N LEU A 403 20.19 24.34 -31.35
CA LEU A 403 19.61 24.00 -32.65
C LEU A 403 19.49 25.23 -33.57
N ASN A 404 19.17 26.39 -33.02
CA ASN A 404 19.21 27.64 -33.79
C ASN A 404 20.63 27.99 -34.22
N GLN A 405 21.64 27.84 -33.36
CA GLN A 405 23.04 28.06 -33.78
C GLN A 405 23.45 27.10 -34.90
N LEU A 406 23.08 25.83 -34.79
CA LEU A 406 23.31 24.81 -35.82
C LEU A 406 22.62 25.14 -37.16
N SER A 407 21.44 25.75 -37.14
CA SER A 407 20.76 26.15 -38.37
C SER A 407 21.39 27.37 -39.03
N HIS A 408 22.05 28.24 -38.25
CA HIS A 408 22.69 29.46 -38.74
C HIS A 408 24.14 29.24 -39.19
N ASP A 409 24.85 28.26 -38.62
CA ASP A 409 26.21 27.90 -39.00
C ASP A 409 26.30 26.45 -39.49
N PRO A 410 26.23 26.22 -40.82
CA PRO A 410 26.34 24.89 -41.41
C PRO A 410 27.67 24.19 -41.11
N LYS A 411 28.75 24.94 -40.81
CA LYS A 411 30.05 24.34 -40.48
C LYS A 411 30.01 23.66 -39.11
N LEU A 412 29.35 24.27 -38.12
CA LEU A 412 29.15 23.67 -36.80
C LEU A 412 28.43 22.33 -36.90
N LEU A 413 27.46 22.19 -37.80
CA LEU A 413 26.73 20.95 -38.03
C LEU A 413 27.62 19.87 -38.69
N SER A 414 28.50 20.27 -39.61
CA SER A 414 29.51 19.39 -40.21
C SER A 414 30.53 18.91 -39.17
N ASP A 415 31.05 19.83 -38.34
CA ASP A 415 32.06 19.53 -37.32
C ASP A 415 31.48 18.64 -36.21
N LEU A 416 30.24 18.89 -35.80
CA LEU A 416 29.51 18.05 -34.84
C LEU A 416 29.29 16.63 -35.40
N ASN A 417 28.86 16.50 -36.65
CA ASN A 417 28.69 15.19 -37.28
C ASN A 417 30.01 14.43 -37.39
N ALA A 418 31.11 15.12 -37.75
CA ALA A 418 32.43 14.52 -37.80
C ALA A 418 32.87 14.03 -36.41
N ALA A 419 32.65 14.83 -35.36
CA ALA A 419 32.96 14.45 -33.98
C ALA A 419 32.11 13.26 -33.49
N ILE A 420 30.81 13.23 -33.81
CA ILE A 420 29.90 12.14 -33.46
C ILE A 420 30.29 10.84 -34.19
N GLU A 421 30.62 10.89 -35.49
CA GLU A 421 31.12 9.73 -36.22
C GLU A 421 32.42 9.19 -35.61
N LEU A 422 33.33 10.07 -35.23
CA LEU A 422 34.61 9.71 -34.62
C LEU A 422 34.40 9.06 -33.23
N ALA A 423 33.48 9.59 -32.43
CA ALA A 423 33.10 9.02 -31.14
C ALA A 423 32.41 7.64 -31.30
N MET A 424 31.51 7.49 -32.28
CA MET A 424 30.87 6.19 -32.58
C MET A 424 31.88 5.16 -33.09
N MET A 425 32.86 5.55 -33.90
CA MET A 425 33.95 4.67 -34.32
C MET A 425 34.81 4.23 -33.13
N ALA A 426 35.17 5.17 -32.24
CA ALA A 426 35.90 4.85 -31.03
C ALA A 426 35.14 3.88 -30.10
N SER A 427 33.82 4.07 -29.96
CA SER A 427 32.97 3.17 -29.17
C SER A 427 32.82 1.78 -29.80
N ARG A 428 32.73 1.69 -31.13
CA ARG A 428 32.71 0.38 -31.83
C ARG A 428 34.04 -0.35 -31.69
N LEU A 429 35.16 0.36 -31.76
CA LEU A 429 36.48 -0.23 -31.54
C LEU A 429 36.65 -0.76 -30.12
N SER A 430 36.13 -0.05 -29.10
CA SER A 430 36.20 -0.53 -27.71
C SER A 430 35.30 -1.73 -27.44
N GLN A 431 34.14 -1.84 -28.11
CA GLN A 431 33.27 -3.02 -28.01
C GLN A 431 33.89 -4.27 -28.67
N VAL A 432 34.66 -4.11 -29.75
CA VAL A 432 35.35 -5.22 -30.42
C VAL A 432 36.48 -5.78 -29.54
N GLU A 433 37.23 -4.92 -28.83
CA GLU A 433 38.27 -5.36 -27.89
C GLU A 433 37.73 -6.12 -26.66
N TYR A 434 36.49 -5.87 -26.26
CA TYR A 434 35.85 -6.61 -25.17
C TYR A 434 35.31 -7.99 -25.59
N CYS A 435 35.03 -8.22 -26.87
CA CYS A 435 34.57 -9.52 -27.37
C CYS A 435 35.72 -10.45 -27.80
N SER A 436 36.96 -9.97 -27.84
CA SER A 436 38.13 -10.74 -28.32
C SER A 436 39.07 -11.26 -27.23
N LYS A 437 38.71 -11.13 -25.95
CA LYS A 437 39.43 -11.80 -24.86
C LYS A 437 38.71 -13.11 -24.50
N PRO A 438 39.36 -14.28 -24.67
CA PRO A 438 38.78 -15.58 -24.33
C PRO A 438 38.54 -15.76 -22.83
#